data_AF-A0A3M5WAN5-F1
#
_entry.id   AF-A0A3M5WAN5-F1
#
_cell.length_a   1.000
_cell.length_b   1.000
_cell.length_c   1.000
_cell.angle_alpha   90.00
_cell.angle_beta   90.00
_cell.angle_gamma   90.00
#
_symmetry.space_group_name_H-M   'P 1'
#
loop_
_entity.id
_entity.type
_entity.pdbx_description
1 polymer ?
#
loop_
_entity_poly.entity_id
_entity_poly.type
_entity_poly.pdbx_seq_one_letter_code
_entity_poly.pdbx_strand_id
1 'polypeptide(L)'
;MSRTETDSIGPIEVPEDAYWGAQTQRSLINFAIGDQRMPLPVLHALTLIKKAAARVNDRNGDLPADIARLIEQAADEVLDGQHDAQFPLVVWQTGSGTQSNMNVNEVIAGRANELAGQGRGGKSPVHPNDHVNRSQSSNDCFPTAMHIATAQAVKEQL
;
A
#
# COMPACT_ATOMS: atom_id res chain seq x y z
N MET A 1 -10.04 -5.93 19.18
CA MET A 1 -10.56 -7.10 18.45
C MET A 1 -9.74 -7.24 17.16
N SER A 2 -9.73 -8.41 16.51
CA SER A 2 -8.90 -8.69 15.32
C SER A 2 -9.74 -9.35 14.22
N ARG A 3 -9.29 -9.22 12.97
CA ARG A 3 -9.79 -9.98 11.82
C ARG A 3 -8.71 -10.95 11.34
N THR A 4 -9.14 -12.07 10.78
CA THR A 4 -8.24 -13.01 10.11
C THR A 4 -8.00 -12.56 8.67
N GLU A 5 -6.75 -12.30 8.31
CA GLU A 5 -6.29 -12.11 6.93
C GLU A 5 -5.52 -13.35 6.46
N THR A 6 -5.40 -13.53 5.15
CA THR A 6 -4.69 -14.69 4.57
C THR A 6 -3.67 -14.27 3.52
N ASP A 7 -2.62 -15.05 3.38
CA ASP A 7 -1.71 -15.05 2.22
C ASP A 7 -1.31 -16.50 1.90
N SER A 8 -0.32 -16.71 1.04
CA SER A 8 0.14 -18.05 0.66
C SER A 8 0.77 -18.84 1.81
N ILE A 9 1.18 -18.18 2.91
CA ILE A 9 1.76 -18.82 4.09
C ILE A 9 0.65 -19.32 5.03
N GLY A 10 -0.55 -18.72 4.98
CA GLY A 10 -1.72 -19.14 5.73
C GLY A 10 -2.49 -17.98 6.34
N PRO A 11 -3.29 -18.21 7.40
CA PRO A 11 -3.97 -17.15 8.13
C PRO A 11 -3.03 -16.37 9.07
N ILE A 12 -3.43 -15.15 9.43
CA ILE A 12 -2.83 -14.33 10.49
C ILE A 12 -3.86 -13.32 11.03
N GLU A 13 -3.79 -13.02 12.32
CA GLU A 13 -4.66 -12.04 12.98
C GLU A 13 -4.14 -10.61 12.80
N VAL A 14 -5.01 -9.73 12.31
CA VAL A 14 -4.75 -8.31 12.04
C VAL A 14 -5.71 -7.45 12.87
N PRO A 15 -5.27 -6.34 13.50
CA PRO A 15 -6.17 -5.45 14.24
C PRO A 15 -7.35 -4.96 13.39
N GLU A 16 -8.57 -4.96 13.93
CA GLU A 16 -9.78 -4.58 13.18
C GLU A 16 -9.74 -3.16 12.59
N ASP A 17 -9.05 -2.25 13.27
CA ASP A 17 -8.89 -0.85 12.87
C ASP A 17 -7.78 -0.64 11.83
N ALA A 18 -6.96 -1.64 11.54
CA ALA A 18 -5.96 -1.57 10.48
C ALA A 18 -6.59 -1.73 9.09
N TYR A 19 -6.09 -1.00 8.08
CA TYR A 19 -6.39 -1.28 6.67
C TYR A 19 -5.43 -2.29 6.04
N TRP A 20 -4.22 -2.47 6.60
CA TRP A 20 -3.21 -3.38 6.05
C TRP A 20 -3.62 -4.86 6.18
N GLY A 21 -2.90 -5.76 5.51
CA GLY A 21 -3.28 -7.17 5.39
C GLY A 21 -2.25 -8.12 5.99
N ALA A 22 -2.32 -9.37 5.54
CA ALA A 22 -1.49 -10.46 6.06
C ALA A 22 0.01 -10.20 5.90
N GLN A 23 0.47 -9.66 4.76
CA GLN A 23 1.90 -9.51 4.51
C GLN A 23 2.51 -8.41 5.38
N THR A 24 1.79 -7.30 5.57
CA THR A 24 2.22 -6.23 6.48
C THR A 24 2.26 -6.75 7.92
N GLN A 25 1.23 -7.49 8.35
CA GLN A 25 1.19 -8.04 9.70
C GLN A 25 2.34 -9.03 9.95
N ARG A 26 2.65 -9.90 8.98
CA ARG A 26 3.83 -10.79 9.08
C ARG A 26 5.13 -10.00 9.12
N SER A 27 5.24 -8.94 8.32
CA SER A 27 6.44 -8.08 8.32
C SER A 27 6.68 -7.44 9.68
N LEU A 28 5.64 -6.99 10.37
CA LEU A 28 5.77 -6.45 11.74
C LEU A 28 6.37 -7.46 12.72
N ILE A 29 6.00 -8.75 12.58
CA ILE A 29 6.51 -9.82 13.44
C ILE A 29 7.96 -10.18 13.05
N ASN A 30 8.24 -10.29 11.75
CA ASN A 30 9.52 -10.78 11.24
C ASN A 30 10.64 -9.73 11.32
N PHE A 31 10.30 -8.44 11.24
CA PHE A 31 11.24 -7.33 11.20
C PHE A 31 11.03 -6.38 12.38
N ALA A 32 11.02 -6.92 13.60
CA ALA A 32 10.97 -6.15 14.85
C ALA A 32 12.37 -5.58 15.21
N ILE A 33 12.97 -4.82 14.29
CA ILE A 33 14.34 -4.29 14.39
C ILE A 33 14.29 -2.77 14.37
N GLY A 34 14.71 -2.13 15.46
CA GLY A 34 14.70 -0.67 15.60
C GLY A 34 13.29 -0.08 15.68
N ASP A 35 13.22 1.25 15.77
CA ASP A 35 11.98 2.04 15.85
C ASP A 35 11.82 3.02 14.69
N GLN A 36 12.80 3.09 13.79
CA GLN A 36 12.77 3.97 12.63
C GLN A 36 11.77 3.46 11.60
N ARG A 37 10.60 4.11 11.51
CA ARG A 37 9.58 3.83 10.49
C ARG A 37 10.02 4.29 9.10
N MET A 38 9.47 3.64 8.08
CA MET A 38 9.64 4.11 6.70
C MET A 38 9.20 5.59 6.60
N PRO A 39 10.01 6.49 6.01
CA PRO A 39 9.64 7.89 5.89
C PRO A 39 8.34 8.07 5.09
N LEU A 40 7.42 8.90 5.60
CA LEU A 40 6.14 9.19 4.92
C LEU A 40 6.31 9.64 3.46
N PRO A 41 7.31 10.47 3.09
CA PRO A 41 7.51 10.82 1.67
C PRO A 41 7.72 9.60 0.76
N VAL A 42 8.35 8.52 1.23
CA VAL A 42 8.52 7.29 0.45
C VAL A 42 7.19 6.55 0.30
N LEU A 43 6.37 6.51 1.34
CA LEU A 43 5.06 5.86 1.35
C LEU A 43 4.04 6.62 0.48
N HIS A 44 4.05 7.96 0.55
CA HIS A 44 3.27 8.82 -0.34
C HIS A 44 3.74 8.71 -1.79
N ALA A 45 5.05 8.62 -2.05
CA ALA A 45 5.56 8.37 -3.40
C ALA A 45 5.13 7.00 -3.95
N LEU A 46 5.18 5.93 -3.14
CA LEU A 46 4.62 4.63 -3.51
C LEU A 46 3.13 4.73 -3.83
N THR A 47 2.36 5.46 -3.02
CA THR A 47 0.93 5.69 -3.22
C THR A 47 0.65 6.43 -4.53
N LEU A 48 1.45 7.45 -4.84
CA LEU A 48 1.37 8.18 -6.11
C LEU A 48 1.60 7.24 -7.31
N ILE A 49 2.57 6.33 -7.21
CA ILE A 49 2.81 5.29 -8.22
C ILE A 49 1.58 4.38 -8.37
N LYS A 50 0.97 3.93 -7.26
CA LYS A 50 -0.24 3.08 -7.31
C LYS A 50 -1.40 3.79 -7.99
N LYS A 51 -1.60 5.07 -7.68
CA LYS A 51 -2.61 5.92 -8.33
C LYS A 51 -2.36 6.05 -9.83
N ALA A 52 -1.12 6.34 -10.23
CA ALA A 52 -0.74 6.47 -11.63
C ALA A 52 -0.91 5.14 -12.40
N ALA A 53 -0.50 4.03 -11.79
CA ALA A 53 -0.64 2.69 -12.38
C ALA A 53 -2.12 2.31 -12.56
N ALA A 54 -2.99 2.59 -11.58
CA ALA A 54 -4.43 2.34 -11.71
C ALA A 54 -5.04 3.11 -12.89
N ARG A 55 -4.72 4.40 -13.04
CA ARG A 55 -5.17 5.24 -14.17
C ARG A 55 -4.72 4.71 -15.53
N VAL A 56 -3.48 4.25 -15.62
CA VAL A 56 -2.93 3.70 -16.87
C VAL A 56 -3.54 2.35 -17.20
N ASN A 57 -3.68 1.46 -16.20
CA ASN A 57 -4.30 0.16 -16.40
C ASN A 57 -5.80 0.30 -16.78
N ASP A 58 -6.54 1.26 -16.22
CA ASP A 58 -7.91 1.59 -16.63
C ASP A 58 -7.97 2.04 -18.10
N ARG A 59 -7.14 3.02 -18.46
CA ARG A 59 -7.03 3.51 -19.85
C ARG A 59 -6.68 2.41 -20.86
N ASN A 60 -5.90 1.42 -20.46
CA ASN A 60 -5.53 0.29 -21.32
C ASN A 60 -6.61 -0.81 -21.36
N GLY A 61 -7.62 -0.75 -20.49
CA GLY A 61 -8.63 -1.80 -20.32
C GLY A 61 -8.17 -3.00 -19.50
N ASP A 62 -7.01 -2.91 -18.85
CA ASP A 62 -6.45 -3.97 -18.01
C ASP A 62 -7.05 -3.99 -16.60
N LEU A 63 -7.69 -2.90 -16.18
CA LEU A 63 -8.34 -2.74 -14.88
C LEU A 63 -9.76 -2.19 -15.07
N PRO A 64 -10.80 -2.77 -14.43
CA PRO A 64 -12.15 -2.21 -14.49
C PRO A 64 -12.22 -0.78 -13.94
N ALA A 65 -12.97 0.10 -14.62
CA ALA A 65 -13.03 1.53 -14.29
C ALA A 65 -13.59 1.83 -12.89
N ASP A 66 -14.47 0.98 -12.37
CA ASP A 66 -15.00 1.06 -10.99
C ASP A 66 -13.93 0.71 -9.95
N ILE A 67 -13.14 -0.35 -10.20
CA ILE A 67 -12.00 -0.74 -9.36
C ILE A 67 -10.92 0.35 -9.39
N ALA A 68 -10.59 0.88 -10.57
CA ALA A 68 -9.63 1.96 -10.72
C ALA A 68 -10.04 3.21 -9.92
N ARG A 69 -11.32 3.59 -9.99
CA ARG A 69 -11.86 4.74 -9.24
C ARG A 69 -11.76 4.55 -7.72
N LEU A 70 -12.06 3.36 -7.21
CA LEU A 70 -11.92 3.05 -5.78
C LEU A 70 -10.47 3.15 -5.32
N ILE A 71 -9.53 2.64 -6.13
CA ILE A 71 -8.09 2.74 -5.87
C ILE A 71 -7.64 4.20 -5.87
N GLU A 72 -8.06 5.00 -6.86
CA GLU A 72 -7.71 6.41 -6.93
C GLU A 72 -8.23 7.20 -5.73
N GLN A 73 -9.48 6.97 -5.32
CA GLN A 73 -10.06 7.63 -4.16
C GLN A 73 -9.32 7.26 -2.87
N ALA A 74 -9.03 5.98 -2.65
CA ALA A 74 -8.27 5.53 -1.48
C ALA A 74 -6.82 6.09 -1.50
N ALA A 75 -6.19 6.14 -2.67
CA ALA A 75 -4.86 6.72 -2.82
C ALA A 75 -4.85 8.23 -2.56
N ASP A 76 -5.89 8.96 -2.96
CA ASP A 76 -6.03 10.39 -2.65
C ASP A 76 -6.13 10.64 -1.14
N GLU A 77 -6.94 9.86 -0.42
CA GLU A 77 -7.01 10.00 1.04
C GLU A 77 -5.65 9.72 1.73
N VAL A 78 -4.87 8.76 1.22
CA VAL A 78 -3.51 8.50 1.72
C VAL A 78 -2.57 9.66 1.42
N LEU A 79 -2.60 10.21 0.20
CA LEU A 79 -1.78 11.36 -0.21
C LEU A 79 -2.14 12.64 0.56
N ASP A 80 -3.40 12.76 0.99
CA ASP A 80 -3.87 13.84 1.87
C ASP A 80 -3.47 13.63 3.35
N GLY A 81 -2.74 12.56 3.68
CA GLY A 81 -2.24 12.26 5.02
C GLY A 81 -3.27 11.67 5.98
N GLN A 82 -4.47 11.29 5.50
CA GLN A 82 -5.56 10.81 6.37
C GLN A 82 -5.24 9.44 7.00
N HIS A 83 -4.35 8.67 6.39
CA HIS A 83 -4.06 7.28 6.75
C HIS A 83 -2.59 7.04 7.11
N ASP A 84 -1.81 8.07 7.45
CA ASP A 84 -0.37 7.95 7.73
C ASP A 84 -0.03 6.95 8.85
N ALA A 85 -0.94 6.77 9.81
CA ALA A 85 -0.78 5.79 10.90
C ALA A 85 -0.84 4.32 10.42
N GLN A 86 -1.27 4.07 9.18
CA GLN A 86 -1.49 2.73 8.61
C GLN A 86 -0.25 2.12 7.97
N PHE A 87 0.90 2.79 8.12
CA PHE A 87 2.20 2.33 7.63
C PHE A 87 3.15 2.06 8.79
N PRO A 88 2.98 0.94 9.52
CA PRO A 88 3.70 0.70 10.77
C PRO A 88 5.11 0.12 10.57
N LEU A 89 5.49 -0.22 9.33
CA LEU A 89 6.74 -0.94 9.04
C LEU A 89 7.98 -0.07 9.25
N VAL A 90 9.03 -0.72 9.77
CA VAL A 90 10.36 -0.12 9.98
C VAL A 90 11.18 -0.10 8.69
N VAL A 91 12.21 0.74 8.67
CA VAL A 91 13.20 0.82 7.58
C VAL A 91 13.97 -0.50 7.42
N TRP A 92 14.22 -1.20 8.53
CA TRP A 92 15.02 -2.42 8.60
C TRP A 92 14.23 -3.68 8.19
N GLN A 93 13.85 -3.72 6.91
CA GLN A 93 13.10 -4.82 6.27
C GLN A 93 13.89 -5.41 5.09
N THR A 94 13.25 -6.10 4.15
CA THR A 94 13.95 -6.56 2.94
C THR A 94 14.51 -5.40 2.11
N GLY A 95 15.70 -5.58 1.52
CA GLY A 95 16.39 -4.53 0.76
C GLY A 95 15.68 -4.09 -0.53
N SER A 96 14.78 -4.92 -1.08
CA SER A 96 13.95 -4.58 -2.24
C SER A 96 12.73 -3.72 -1.90
N GLY A 97 12.48 -3.43 -0.61
CA GLY A 97 11.31 -2.66 -0.17
C GLY A 97 9.96 -3.37 -0.39
N THR A 98 9.97 -4.70 -0.58
CA THR A 98 8.76 -5.48 -0.89
C THR A 98 7.69 -5.35 0.19
N GLN A 99 8.06 -5.33 1.48
CA GLN A 99 7.05 -5.19 2.53
C GLN A 99 6.42 -3.79 2.57
N SER A 100 7.16 -2.70 2.35
CA SER A 100 6.54 -1.37 2.18
C SER A 100 5.67 -1.28 0.93
N ASN A 101 6.07 -1.88 -0.20
CA ASN A 101 5.23 -1.96 -1.39
C ASN A 101 3.91 -2.67 -1.08
N MET A 102 3.98 -3.82 -0.40
CA MET A 102 2.79 -4.56 0.01
C MET A 102 1.96 -3.83 1.06
N ASN A 103 2.58 -3.08 1.98
CA ASN A 103 1.85 -2.27 2.96
C ASN A 103 1.00 -1.22 2.28
N VAL A 104 1.54 -0.52 1.28
CA VAL A 104 0.77 0.44 0.48
C VAL A 104 -0.33 -0.27 -0.32
N ASN A 105 -0.04 -1.42 -0.95
CA ASN A 105 -1.04 -2.19 -1.68
C ASN A 105 -2.21 -2.62 -0.79
N GLU A 106 -1.92 -3.16 0.40
CA GLU A 106 -2.91 -3.64 1.34
C GLU A 106 -3.73 -2.50 1.95
N VAL A 107 -3.10 -1.38 2.31
CA VAL A 107 -3.82 -0.20 2.83
C VAL A 107 -4.77 0.38 1.79
N ILE A 108 -4.31 0.56 0.55
CA ILE A 108 -5.16 1.06 -0.54
C ILE A 108 -6.30 0.09 -0.81
N ALA A 109 -6.02 -1.22 -0.92
CA ALA A 109 -7.07 -2.21 -1.13
C ALA A 109 -8.07 -2.25 0.04
N GLY A 110 -7.57 -2.25 1.27
CA GLY A 110 -8.39 -2.29 2.47
C GLY A 110 -9.31 -1.07 2.60
N ARG A 111 -8.81 0.12 2.25
CA ARG A 111 -9.63 1.34 2.23
C ARG A 111 -10.60 1.36 1.05
N ALA A 112 -10.16 0.93 -0.13
CA ALA A 112 -11.02 0.81 -1.31
C ALA A 112 -12.17 -0.19 -1.10
N ASN A 113 -11.94 -1.27 -0.36
CA ASN A 113 -12.98 -2.24 0.00
C ASN A 113 -13.99 -1.64 0.97
N GLU A 114 -13.53 -0.88 1.96
CA GLU A 114 -14.43 -0.15 2.87
C GLU A 114 -15.29 0.88 2.12
N LEU A 115 -14.70 1.62 1.18
CA LEU A 115 -15.42 2.54 0.28
C LEU A 115 -16.48 1.83 -0.57
N ALA A 116 -16.26 0.56 -0.92
CA ALA A 116 -17.20 -0.29 -1.64
C ALA A 116 -18.27 -0.94 -0.73
N GLY A 117 -18.35 -0.54 0.54
CA GLY A 117 -19.31 -1.06 1.52
C GLY A 117 -18.94 -2.42 2.11
N GLN A 118 -17.70 -2.88 1.92
CA GLN A 118 -17.15 -4.04 2.62
C GLN A 118 -16.48 -3.61 3.94
N GLY A 119 -15.88 -4.54 4.66
CA GLY A 119 -15.07 -4.23 5.84
C GLY A 119 -13.67 -3.71 5.49
N ARG A 120 -12.92 -3.28 6.52
CA ARG A 120 -11.50 -2.94 6.38
C ARG A 120 -10.66 -4.15 6.00
N GLY A 121 -9.67 -3.93 5.14
CA GLY A 121 -8.77 -4.97 4.66
C GLY A 121 -9.41 -5.84 3.57
N GLY A 122 -9.11 -7.14 3.58
CA GLY A 122 -9.61 -8.10 2.62
C GLY A 122 -9.06 -7.91 1.20
N LYS A 123 -9.71 -8.59 0.26
CA LYS A 123 -9.24 -8.74 -1.12
C LYS A 123 -10.35 -8.59 -2.17
N SER A 124 -11.52 -8.09 -1.77
CA SER A 124 -12.69 -7.96 -2.62
C SER A 124 -13.50 -6.72 -2.24
N PRO A 125 -13.95 -5.92 -3.22
CA PRO A 125 -13.74 -6.08 -4.66
C PRO A 125 -12.31 -5.74 -5.14
N VAL A 126 -11.52 -5.05 -4.32
CA VAL A 126 -10.15 -4.64 -4.65
C VAL A 126 -9.13 -5.61 -4.03
N HIS A 127 -8.34 -6.27 -4.88
CA HIS A 127 -7.29 -7.18 -4.47
C HIS A 127 -5.93 -6.46 -4.44
N PRO A 128 -5.12 -6.58 -3.37
CA PRO A 128 -3.86 -5.85 -3.24
C PRO A 128 -2.84 -6.19 -4.35
N ASN A 129 -2.72 -7.45 -4.75
CA ASN A 129 -1.84 -7.84 -5.86
C ASN A 129 -2.48 -7.63 -7.24
N ASP A 130 -3.60 -8.32 -7.51
CA ASP A 130 -4.21 -8.36 -8.85
C ASP A 130 -4.74 -7.01 -9.35
N HIS A 131 -5.11 -6.09 -8.45
CA HIS A 131 -5.64 -4.77 -8.80
C HIS A 131 -4.67 -3.63 -8.45
N VAL A 132 -4.29 -3.46 -7.17
CA VAL A 132 -3.45 -2.33 -6.76
C VAL A 132 -2.01 -2.45 -7.29
N ASN A 133 -1.46 -3.66 -7.28
CA ASN A 133 -0.11 -3.95 -7.76
C ASN A 133 -0.09 -4.45 -9.22
N ARG A 134 -1.16 -4.25 -9.99
CA ARG A 134 -1.23 -4.71 -11.38
C ARG A 134 -0.16 -4.01 -12.22
N SER A 135 0.54 -4.79 -13.04
CA SER A 135 1.61 -4.32 -13.95
C SER A 135 2.84 -3.74 -13.22
N GLN A 136 3.09 -4.17 -11.98
CA GLN A 136 4.13 -3.60 -11.11
C GLN A 136 4.89 -4.70 -10.35
N SER A 137 6.13 -4.40 -9.94
CA SER A 137 6.93 -5.17 -8.98
C SER A 137 7.36 -4.27 -7.82
N SER A 138 7.87 -4.84 -6.72
CA SER A 138 8.60 -4.01 -5.76
C SER A 138 9.91 -3.49 -6.35
N ASN A 139 10.49 -4.25 -7.30
CA ASN A 139 11.84 -4.00 -7.81
C ASN A 139 11.92 -2.80 -8.75
N ASP A 140 10.79 -2.39 -9.35
CA ASP A 140 10.66 -1.15 -10.11
C ASP A 140 9.97 -0.05 -9.28
N CYS A 141 8.92 -0.39 -8.50
CA CYS A 141 8.19 0.61 -7.73
C CYS A 141 9.01 1.25 -6.62
N PHE A 142 9.78 0.47 -5.85
CA PHE A 142 10.47 1.01 -4.68
C PHE A 142 11.62 1.97 -5.07
N PRO A 143 12.51 1.65 -6.04
CA PRO A 143 13.46 2.63 -6.56
C PRO A 143 12.80 3.86 -7.18
N THR A 144 11.68 3.68 -7.90
CA THR A 144 10.90 4.82 -8.45
C THR A 144 10.41 5.74 -7.33
N ALA A 145 9.87 5.17 -6.25
CA ALA A 145 9.40 5.94 -5.09
C ALA A 145 10.55 6.68 -4.39
N MET A 146 11.72 6.05 -4.25
CA MET A 146 12.91 6.69 -3.71
C MET A 146 13.30 7.94 -4.52
N HIS A 147 13.28 7.86 -5.85
CA HIS A 147 13.59 8.98 -6.72
C HIS A 147 12.56 10.10 -6.63
N ILE A 148 11.27 9.78 -6.63
CA ILE A 148 10.17 10.75 -6.48
C ILE A 148 10.30 11.48 -5.14
N ALA A 149 10.41 10.74 -4.03
CA ALA A 149 10.51 11.31 -2.69
C ALA A 149 11.74 12.21 -2.55
N THR A 150 12.88 11.79 -3.10
CA THR A 150 14.12 12.60 -3.08
C THR A 150 13.94 13.89 -3.89
N ALA A 151 13.41 13.80 -5.10
CA ALA A 151 13.22 14.96 -5.97
C ALA A 151 12.24 15.98 -5.37
N GLN A 152 11.16 15.52 -4.75
CA GLN A 152 10.20 16.37 -4.05
C GLN A 152 10.84 17.05 -2.83
N ALA A 153 11.53 16.28 -1.99
CA ALA A 153 12.20 16.83 -0.80
C ALA A 153 13.24 17.89 -1.17
N VAL A 154 14.06 17.65 -2.20
CA VAL A 154 15.03 18.65 -2.69
C VAL A 154 14.32 19.90 -3.19
N LYS A 155 13.23 19.77 -3.96
CA LYS A 155 12.52 20.93 -4.52
C LYS A 155 11.79 21.77 -3.46
N GLU A 156 11.30 21.13 -2.40
CA GLU A 156 10.46 21.78 -1.39
C GLU A 156 11.24 22.30 -0.18
N GLN A 157 12.42 21.72 0.10
CA GLN A 157 13.19 21.98 1.32
C GLN A 157 14.57 22.61 1.09
N LEU A 158 15.01 22.73 -0.17
CA LEU A 158 16.27 23.35 -0.57
C LEU A 158 16.02 24.39 -1.67
#